data_AF-A0A6L6AB23-F1
#
_entry.id   AF-A0A6L6AB23-F1
#
_cell.length_a   1.000
_cell.length_b   1.000
_cell.length_c   1.000
_cell.angle_alpha   90.00
_cell.angle_beta   90.00
_cell.angle_gamma   90.00
#
_symmetry.space_group_name_H-M   'P 1'
#
loop_
_entity.id
_entity.type
_entity.pdbx_description
1 polymer ?
#
loop_
_entity_poly.entity_id
_entity_poly.type
_entity_poly.pdbx_seq_one_letter_code
_entity_poly.pdbx_strand_id
1 'polypeptide(L)' 'MKAELKKVACDKCGAVGTLQEIIYGLPSEEFDFSKNISGGCVMSDESPSIGCSKCDWSGIRDWYTGEMKEVR' A
#
# COMPACT_ATOMS: atom_id res chain seq x y z
N MET A 1 10.92 -6.62 4.62
CA MET A 1 9.87 -5.57 4.60
C MET A 1 8.49 -6.11 4.23
N LYS A 2 8.29 -6.80 3.09
CA LYS A 2 6.96 -7.35 2.69
C LYS A 2 6.28 -8.31 3.69
N ALA A 3 7.06 -9.04 4.49
CA ALA A 3 6.53 -10.00 5.47
C ALA A 3 5.78 -9.34 6.64
N GLU A 4 6.07 -8.07 6.93
CA GLU A 4 5.49 -7.33 8.06
C GLU A 4 4.08 -6.83 7.71
N LEU A 5 3.89 -6.27 6.50
CA LEU A 5 2.58 -5.78 6.02
C LEU A 5 1.52 -6.90 5.95
N LYS A 6 1.93 -8.12 5.60
CA LYS A 6 1.01 -9.27 5.53
C LYS A 6 0.42 -9.68 6.88
N LYS A 7 1.04 -9.29 7.99
CA LYS A 7 0.55 -9.58 9.35
C LYS A 7 -0.31 -8.46 9.92
N VAL A 8 -0.33 -7.30 9.27
CA VAL A 8 -1.08 -6.13 9.71
C VAL A 8 -2.50 -6.20 9.14
N ALA A 9 -3.48 -5.91 9.98
CA ALA A 9 -4.88 -5.77 9.56
C ALA A 9 -5.10 -4.38 8.95
N CYS A 10 -5.92 -4.30 7.91
CA CYS A 10 -6.37 -3.01 7.40
C CYS A 10 -7.28 -2.30 8.42
N ASP A 11 -6.97 -1.05 8.76
CA ASP A 11 -7.75 -0.28 9.75
C ASP A 11 -9.20 0.00 9.30
N LYS A 12 -9.45 0.07 7.98
CA LYS A 12 -10.80 0.34 7.43
C LYS A 12 -11.71 -0.89 7.43
N CYS A 13 -11.18 -2.07 7.09
CA CYS A 13 -12.00 -3.28 6.87
C CYS A 13 -11.65 -4.48 7.75
N GLY A 14 -10.59 -4.39 8.55
CA GLY A 14 -10.11 -5.45 9.45
C GLY A 14 -9.48 -6.66 8.76
N ALA A 15 -9.34 -6.66 7.43
CA ALA A 15 -8.77 -7.79 6.72
C ALA A 15 -7.25 -7.87 6.91
N VAL A 16 -6.76 -9.08 7.23
CA VAL A 16 -5.33 -9.37 7.44
C VAL A 16 -4.74 -9.91 6.14
N GLY A 17 -3.52 -9.51 5.81
CA GLY A 17 -2.82 -9.99 4.61
C GLY A 17 -3.26 -9.33 3.31
N THR A 18 -4.15 -8.34 3.37
CA THR A 18 -4.64 -7.57 2.22
C THR A 18 -3.89 -6.26 1.99
N LEU A 19 -3.02 -5.86 2.93
CA LEU A 19 -2.20 -4.66 2.78
C LEU A 19 -1.01 -4.93 1.86
N GLN A 20 -0.85 -4.06 0.86
CA GLN A 20 0.17 -4.14 -0.17
C GLN A 20 0.84 -2.78 -0.34
N GLU A 21 2.08 -2.80 -0.82
CA GLU A 21 2.80 -1.56 -1.16
C GLU A 21 2.23 -0.99 -2.47
N ILE A 22 2.14 0.33 -2.53
CA ILE A 22 1.79 1.05 -3.73
C ILE A 22 3.08 1.44 -4.44
N ILE A 23 3.26 0.95 -5.66
CA ILE A 23 4.41 1.25 -6.51
C ILE A 23 3.95 2.21 -7.59
N TYR A 24 4.72 3.29 -7.76
CA TYR A 24 4.43 4.32 -8.74
C TYR A 24 5.49 4.33 -9.84
N GLY A 25 5.13 4.97 -10.95
CA GLY A 25 5.88 4.93 -12.19
C GLY A 25 5.18 4.05 -13.21
N LEU A 26 5.85 3.86 -14.35
CA LEU A 26 5.35 3.01 -15.43
C LEU A 26 5.67 1.55 -15.10
N PRO A 27 4.67 0.67 -14.92
CA PRO A 27 4.91 -0.76 -14.74
C PRO A 27 5.59 -1.34 -15.97
N SER A 28 6.67 -2.11 -15.78
CA SER A 28 7.20 -2.99 -16.83
C SER A 28 6.37 -4.28 -16.90
N GLU A 29 6.64 -5.13 -17.90
CA GLU A 29 5.99 -6.45 -18.04
C GLU A 29 6.22 -7.37 -16.83
N GLU A 30 7.24 -7.10 -16.01
CA GLU A 30 7.54 -7.86 -14.79
C GLU A 30 6.72 -7.41 -13.57
N PHE A 31 5.86 -6.39 -13.73
CA PHE A 31 5.07 -5.88 -12.62
C PHE A 31 3.95 -6.84 -12.22
N ASP A 32 4.06 -7.38 -11.02
CA ASP A 32 3.07 -8.29 -10.47
C ASP A 32 1.95 -7.52 -9.73
N PHE A 33 0.85 -7.27 -10.45
CA PHE A 33 -0.38 -6.64 -9.93
C PHE A 33 -1.09 -7.49 -8.87
N SER A 34 -0.76 -8.77 -8.72
CA SER A 34 -1.28 -9.61 -7.63
C SER A 34 -0.57 -9.32 -6.31
N LYS A 35 0.68 -8.81 -6.36
CA LYS A 35 1.51 -8.57 -5.18
C LYS A 35 1.60 -7.10 -4.75
N ASN A 36 1.38 -6.16 -5.67
CA ASN A 36 1.51 -4.74 -5.40
C ASN A 36 0.40 -3.96 -6.11
N ILE A 37 0.11 -2.78 -5.58
CA ILE A 37 -0.87 -1.85 -6.16
C ILE A 37 -0.11 -0.84 -7.01
N SER A 38 -0.64 -0.47 -8.18
CA SER A 38 -0.06 0.60 -9.00
C SER A 38 -0.63 1.96 -8.57
N GLY A 39 0.23 2.87 -8.12
CA GLY A 39 -0.16 4.23 -7.68
C GLY A 39 -0.31 5.25 -8.82
N GLY A 40 0.02 4.85 -10.05
CA GLY A 40 0.04 5.73 -11.21
C GLY A 40 1.41 6.34 -11.47
N CYS A 41 1.46 7.38 -12.31
CA CYS A 41 2.72 7.92 -12.82
C CYS A 41 3.35 9.00 -11.91
N VAL A 42 2.55 9.71 -11.12
CA VAL A 42 2.99 10.89 -10.37
C VAL A 42 2.97 10.59 -8.87
N MET A 43 4.10 10.87 -8.22
CA MET A 43 4.27 10.82 -6.78
C MET A 43 4.30 12.24 -6.21
N SER A 44 3.74 12.42 -5.04
CA SER A 44 3.78 13.62 -4.21
C SER A 44 3.98 13.22 -2.75
N ASP A 45 4.29 14.15 -1.85
CA ASP A 45 4.47 13.83 -0.43
C ASP A 45 3.19 13.26 0.22
N GLU A 46 2.03 13.55 -0.36
CA GLU A 46 0.72 13.03 0.03
C GLU A 46 0.33 11.75 -0.74
N SER A 47 1.25 11.17 -1.51
CA SER A 47 0.95 9.92 -2.21
C SER A 47 0.98 8.74 -1.24
N PRO A 48 -0.10 7.95 -1.17
CA PRO A 48 -0.15 6.80 -0.28
C PRO A 48 0.92 5.76 -0.64
N SER A 49 1.66 5.28 0.35
CA SER A 49 2.69 4.24 0.15
C SER A 49 2.17 2.81 0.30
N ILE A 50 1.00 2.65 0.93
CA ILE A 50 0.36 1.35 1.15
C ILE A 50 -1.14 1.42 0.82
N GLY A 51 -1.70 0.29 0.40
CA GLY A 51 -3.12 0.17 0.12
C GLY A 51 -3.68 -1.20 0.48
N CYS A 52 -5.01 -1.27 0.61
CA CYS A 52 -5.75 -2.49 0.86
C CYS A 52 -6.45 -2.96 -0.42
N SER A 53 -6.09 -4.15 -0.90
CA SER A 53 -6.69 -4.75 -2.09
C SER A 53 -8.16 -5.19 -1.94
N LYS A 54 -8.74 -5.07 -0.74
CA LYS A 54 -10.12 -5.50 -0.45
C LYS A 54 -11.13 -4.37 -0.33
N CYS A 55 -10.71 -3.20 0.14
CA CYS A 55 -11.63 -2.10 0.48
C CYS A 55 -11.16 -0.73 -0.05
N ASP A 56 -10.15 -0.74 -0.92
CA ASP A 56 -9.58 0.43 -1.57
C ASP A 56 -9.10 1.50 -0.58
N TRP A 57 -8.74 1.09 0.64
CA TRP A 57 -8.09 1.97 1.60
C TRP A 57 -6.66 2.24 1.15
N SER A 58 -6.20 3.47 1.28
CA SER A 58 -4.85 3.90 0.92
C SER A 58 -4.29 4.83 1.98
N GLY A 59 -3.01 4.69 2.29
CA GLY A 59 -2.38 5.48 3.33
C GLY A 59 -0.87 5.46 3.25
N ILE A 60 -0.23 6.23 4.13
CA ILE A 60 1.21 6.26 4.31
C ILE A 60 1.55 5.47 5.57
N ARG A 61 2.47 4.53 5.44
CA ARG A 61 3.09 3.86 6.58
C ARG A 61 4.40 4.56 6.94
N ASP A 62 4.49 5.07 8.16
CA ASP A 62 5.73 5.60 8.70
C ASP A 62 6.74 4.46 8.92
N TRP A 63 7.96 4.64 8.41
CA TRP A 63 8.95 3.59 8.37
C TRP A 63 9.74 3.43 9.68
N TYR A 64 9.70 4.44 10.56
CA TYR A 64 10.37 4.41 11.86
C TYR A 64 9.46 3.87 12.96
N THR A 65 8.20 4.30 12.95
CA THR A 65 7.19 4.01 13.98
C THR A 65 6.24 2.89 13.57
N GLY A 66 6.11 2.63 12.27
CA GLY A 66 5.14 1.68 11.73
C GLY A 66 3.71 2.18 11.72
N GLU A 67 3.44 3.41 12.15
CA GLU A 67 2.12 4.02 12.16
C GLU A 67 1.57 4.15 10.74
N MET A 68 0.27 3.91 10.57
CA MET A 68 -0.42 4.02 9.30
C MET A 68 -1.39 5.20 9.35
N LYS A 69 -1.28 6.11 8.38
CA LYS A 69 -2.17 7.27 8.24
C LYS A 69 -2.89 7.18 6.91
N GLU A 70 -4.22 7.22 6.95
CA GLU A 70 -5.04 7.27 5.74
C GLU A 70 -4.75 8.57 4.98
N VAL A 71 -4.64 8.47 3.65
CA VAL A 71 -4.48 9.62 2.77
C VAL A 71 -5.58 9.59 1.72
N ARG A 72 -6.20 10.75 1.49
CA ARG A 72 -7.44 10.90 0.74
C ARG A 72 -7.33 11.98 -0.31
#